data_AF-A0A5E5P7Y2-F1
#
_entry.id   AF-A0A5E5P7Y2-F1
#
_cell.length_a   1.000
_cell.length_b   1.000
_cell.length_c   1.000
_cell.angle_alpha   90.00
_cell.angle_beta   90.00
_cell.angle_gamma   90.00
#
_symmetry.space_group_name_H-M   'P 1'
#
loop_
_entity.id
_entity.type
_entity.pdbx_description
1 polymer ?
#
loop_
_entity_poly.entity_id
_entity_poly.type
_entity_poly.pdbx_seq_one_letter_code
_entity_poly.pdbx_strand_id
1 'polypeptide(L)'
;MARRLGRQFYDSDHEIEARTGVRIPVIFEHEGEDGFRQREAQTIDELTQRRGIVLATGGGAVLRAENRENIKSRGTVVYLRANPHDLWLRTRRDKNRPLLQTADPRARLEQLFQERDALYRECATFVIETGRPSVNALVNMVLMQLEMAGIVPSNPGASQEGLEVSDGGPAGTSEAAADVAPDVAHEVAAPTGDAGTVTPPAGRDDALQAIPPSPASDTLPR
;
A
#
# COMPACT_ATOMS: atom_id res chain seq x y z
N MET A 1 7.14 -9.37 8.39
CA MET A 1 8.10 -8.98 7.35
C MET A 1 9.08 -7.92 7.85
N ALA A 2 8.63 -6.71 8.20
CA ALA A 2 9.48 -5.61 8.67
C ALA A 2 10.51 -6.00 9.75
N ARG A 3 10.08 -6.73 10.80
CA ARG A 3 10.98 -7.25 11.85
C ARG A 3 12.11 -8.13 11.31
N ARG A 4 11.84 -8.97 10.30
CA ARG A 4 12.85 -9.85 9.70
C ARG A 4 13.84 -9.11 8.82
N LEU A 5 13.41 -7.97 8.25
CA LEU A 5 14.25 -7.09 7.45
C LEU A 5 14.97 -6.03 8.29
N GLY A 6 14.70 -5.93 9.59
CA GLY A 6 15.18 -4.83 10.44
C GLY A 6 14.65 -3.46 10.02
N ARG A 7 13.49 -3.41 9.36
CA ARG A 7 12.90 -2.18 8.79
C ARG A 7 11.74 -1.67 9.63
N GLN A 8 11.47 -0.37 9.52
CA GLN A 8 10.28 0.23 10.13
C GLN A 8 9.02 -0.21 9.38
N PHE A 9 7.94 -0.43 10.11
CA PHE A 9 6.63 -0.77 9.55
C PHE A 9 5.70 0.42 9.68
N TYR A 10 5.02 0.76 8.60
CA TYR A 10 3.96 1.76 8.56
C TYR A 10 2.70 1.12 7.99
N ASP A 11 1.55 1.53 8.52
CA ASP A 11 0.24 1.21 7.99
C ASP A 11 -0.42 2.55 7.66
N SER A 12 -0.81 2.74 6.39
CA SER A 12 -1.41 3.99 5.93
C SER A 12 -2.68 4.33 6.68
N ASP A 13 -3.50 3.34 7.03
CA ASP A 13 -4.78 3.55 7.71
C ASP A 13 -4.53 4.04 9.15
N HIS A 14 -3.60 3.40 9.85
CA HIS A 14 -3.16 3.85 11.18
C HIS A 14 -2.49 5.23 11.16
N GLU A 15 -1.70 5.53 10.13
CA GLU A 15 -1.06 6.85 9.98
C GLU A 15 -2.11 7.96 9.74
N ILE A 16 -3.16 7.67 8.96
CA ILE A 16 -4.29 8.61 8.76
C ILE A 16 -5.02 8.85 10.08
N GLU A 17 -5.34 7.80 10.84
CA GLU A 17 -5.99 7.95 12.15
C GLU A 17 -5.12 8.73 13.14
N ALA A 18 -3.82 8.45 13.18
CA ALA A 18 -2.87 9.15 14.05
C ALA A 18 -2.78 10.65 13.74
N ARG A 19 -2.79 11.03 12.46
CA ARG A 19 -2.71 12.42 12.01
C ARG A 19 -4.00 13.20 12.24
N THR A 20 -5.13 12.54 12.03
CA THR A 20 -6.46 13.17 12.16
C THR A 20 -6.96 13.15 13.60
N GLY A 21 -6.43 12.27 14.45
CA GLY A 21 -6.87 12.07 15.83
C GLY A 21 -8.23 11.39 15.94
N VAL A 22 -8.80 10.90 14.83
CA VAL A 22 -10.11 10.25 14.77
C VAL A 22 -10.05 8.97 13.95
N ARG A 23 -10.99 8.06 14.20
CA ARG A 23 -11.03 6.77 13.50
C ARG A 23 -11.58 6.91 12.08
N ILE A 24 -11.19 6.00 11.18
CA ILE A 24 -11.62 6.03 9.77
C ILE A 24 -13.15 6.14 9.60
N PRO A 25 -14.00 5.41 10.32
CA PRO A 25 -15.45 5.55 10.18
C PRO A 25 -15.96 6.98 10.45
N VAL A 26 -15.31 7.70 11.37
CA VAL A 26 -15.65 9.09 11.71
C VAL A 26 -15.24 10.03 10.58
N ILE A 27 -14.08 9.80 9.96
CA ILE A 27 -13.65 10.56 8.76
C ILE A 27 -14.66 10.38 7.62
N PHE A 28 -15.09 9.14 7.37
CA PHE A 28 -16.10 8.84 6.35
C PHE A 28 -17.46 9.51 6.65
N GLU A 29 -17.87 9.59 7.92
CA GLU A 29 -19.12 10.24 8.33
C GLU A 29 -19.09 11.76 8.11
N HIS A 30 -17.98 12.42 8.42
CA HIS A 30 -17.87 13.88 8.34
C HIS A 30 -17.42 14.40 6.97
N GLU A 31 -16.53 13.69 6.28
CA GLU A 31 -15.87 14.16 5.06
C GLU A 31 -16.24 13.33 3.83
N GLY A 32 -17.00 12.24 4.03
CA GLY A 32 -17.32 11.29 2.97
C GLY A 32 -16.11 10.49 2.50
N GLU A 33 -16.34 9.67 1.47
CA GLU A 33 -15.25 8.87 0.88
C GLU A 33 -14.21 9.77 0.20
N ASP A 34 -14.62 10.81 -0.52
CA ASP A 34 -13.68 11.66 -1.26
C ASP A 34 -12.66 12.38 -0.36
N GLY A 35 -13.10 12.86 0.81
CA GLY A 35 -12.24 13.47 1.82
C GLY A 35 -11.26 12.47 2.43
N PHE A 36 -11.74 11.28 2.80
CA PHE A 36 -10.86 10.19 3.25
C PHE A 36 -9.81 9.84 2.17
N ARG A 37 -10.23 9.72 0.91
CA ARG A 37 -9.33 9.41 -0.21
C ARG A 37 -8.27 10.49 -0.42
N GLN A 38 -8.60 11.77 -0.16
CA GLN A 38 -7.62 12.86 -0.23
C GLN A 38 -6.55 12.75 0.84
N ARG A 39 -6.94 12.40 2.07
CA ARG A 39 -6.00 12.12 3.17
C ARG A 39 -5.17 10.87 2.92
N GLU A 40 -5.77 9.85 2.33
CA GLU A 40 -5.08 8.61 1.91
C GLU A 40 -4.01 8.94 0.86
N ALA A 41 -4.33 9.71 -0.17
CA ALA A 41 -3.38 10.09 -1.21
C ALA A 41 -2.19 10.87 -0.66
N GLN A 42 -2.43 11.85 0.21
CA GLN A 42 -1.36 12.62 0.86
C GLN A 42 -0.47 11.70 1.73
N THR A 43 -1.08 10.85 2.54
CA THR A 43 -0.34 9.93 3.42
C THR A 43 0.51 8.95 2.63
N ILE A 44 -0.04 8.39 1.53
CA ILE A 44 0.70 7.49 0.64
C ILE A 44 1.87 8.21 -0.04
N ASP A 45 1.66 9.43 -0.56
CA ASP A 45 2.73 10.21 -1.16
C ASP A 45 3.90 10.43 -0.18
N GLU A 46 3.61 10.85 1.04
CA GLU A 46 4.63 11.09 2.06
C GLU A 46 5.34 9.81 2.54
N LEU A 47 4.59 8.72 2.77
CA LEU A 47 5.17 7.45 3.24
C LEU A 47 6.03 6.79 2.15
N THR A 48 5.62 6.86 0.89
CA THR A 48 6.38 6.27 -0.23
C THR A 48 7.69 6.98 -0.52
N GLN A 49 7.89 8.21 -0.04
CA GLN A 49 9.19 8.90 -0.12
C GLN A 49 10.21 8.41 0.92
N ARG A 50 9.77 7.72 1.97
CA ARG A 50 10.65 7.17 3.01
C ARG A 50 11.38 5.93 2.48
N ARG A 51 12.63 5.76 2.89
CA ARG A 51 13.47 4.62 2.48
C ARG A 51 13.59 3.58 3.59
N GLY A 52 13.76 2.32 3.21
CA GLY A 52 14.01 1.25 4.17
C GLY A 52 12.82 0.97 5.08
N ILE A 53 11.61 1.16 4.57
CA ILE A 53 10.36 0.88 5.28
C ILE A 53 9.61 -0.29 4.63
N VAL A 54 8.70 -0.88 5.40
CA VAL A 54 7.62 -1.73 4.91
C VAL A 54 6.32 -0.98 5.12
N LEU A 55 5.54 -0.80 4.05
CA LEU A 55 4.29 -0.05 4.05
C LEU A 55 3.12 -1.00 3.79
N ALA A 56 2.19 -1.10 4.73
CA ALA A 56 0.86 -1.64 4.49
C ALA A 56 -0.06 -0.52 3.99
N THR A 57 -0.74 -0.76 2.87
CA THR A 57 -1.67 0.22 2.28
C THR A 57 -3.11 -0.21 2.49
N GLY A 58 -3.99 0.75 2.73
CA GLY A 58 -5.43 0.54 2.75
C GLY A 58 -5.95 -0.08 1.44
N GLY A 59 -6.99 -0.91 1.53
CA GLY A 59 -7.50 -1.67 0.39
C GLY A 59 -8.14 -0.81 -0.72
N GLY A 60 -8.23 0.50 -0.57
CA GLY A 60 -8.70 1.42 -1.61
C GLY A 60 -7.62 2.35 -2.15
N ALA A 61 -6.38 2.26 -1.66
CA ALA A 61 -5.28 3.13 -2.08
C ALA A 61 -5.04 3.08 -3.59
N VAL A 62 -5.23 1.91 -4.22
CA VAL A 62 -5.05 1.70 -5.67
C VAL A 62 -6.11 2.39 -6.55
N LEU A 63 -7.20 2.90 -5.98
CA LEU A 63 -8.26 3.54 -6.78
C LEU A 63 -7.77 4.83 -7.45
N ARG A 64 -6.91 5.59 -6.77
CA ARG A 64 -6.32 6.80 -7.33
C ARG A 64 -5.08 6.50 -8.16
N ALA A 65 -5.03 7.06 -9.37
CA ALA A 65 -3.92 6.85 -10.29
C ALA A 65 -2.58 7.36 -9.71
N GLU A 66 -2.60 8.51 -9.04
CA GLU A 66 -1.43 9.11 -8.38
C GLU A 66 -0.82 8.15 -7.34
N ASN A 67 -1.66 7.48 -6.53
CA ASN A 67 -1.20 6.49 -5.57
C ASN A 67 -0.53 5.30 -6.26
N ARG A 68 -1.14 4.79 -7.34
CA ARG A 68 -0.56 3.70 -8.14
C ARG A 68 0.81 4.08 -8.68
N GLU A 69 0.95 5.28 -9.23
CA GLU A 69 2.22 5.79 -9.76
C GLU A 69 3.27 5.95 -8.66
N ASN A 70 2.91 6.55 -7.52
CA ASN A 70 3.83 6.74 -6.39
C ASN A 70 4.31 5.41 -5.81
N ILE A 71 3.39 4.46 -5.59
CA ILE A 71 3.71 3.14 -5.04
C ILE A 71 4.59 2.35 -6.01
N LYS A 72 4.30 2.40 -7.32
CA LYS A 72 5.03 1.65 -8.35
C LYS A 72 6.41 2.24 -8.66
N SER A 73 6.55 3.57 -8.67
CA SER A 73 7.81 4.24 -9.03
C SER A 73 8.80 4.32 -7.87
N ARG A 74 8.33 4.26 -6.61
CA ARG A 74 9.15 4.50 -5.42
C ARG A 74 9.41 3.25 -4.58
N GLY A 75 8.82 2.10 -4.91
CA GLY A 75 8.99 0.88 -4.13
C GLY A 75 8.68 -0.41 -4.90
N THR A 76 8.85 -1.52 -4.19
CA THR A 76 8.52 -2.86 -4.66
C THR A 76 7.16 -3.26 -4.12
N VAL A 77 6.26 -3.62 -5.05
CA VAL A 77 4.86 -3.85 -4.74
C VAL A 77 4.59 -5.35 -4.67
N VAL A 78 4.15 -5.83 -3.51
CA VAL A 78 3.77 -7.23 -3.33
C VAL A 78 2.27 -7.32 -3.11
N TYR A 79 1.54 -7.79 -4.11
CA TYR A 79 0.11 -8.02 -4.01
C TYR A 79 -0.18 -9.39 -3.38
N LEU A 80 -0.74 -9.36 -2.18
CA LEU A 80 -1.24 -10.52 -1.46
C LEU A 80 -2.66 -10.86 -1.89
N ARG A 81 -2.79 -11.75 -2.89
CA ARG A 81 -4.06 -12.12 -3.48
C ARG A 81 -4.76 -13.20 -2.65
N ALA A 82 -5.86 -12.84 -2.01
CA ALA A 82 -6.75 -13.77 -1.32
C ALA A 82 -8.02 -14.03 -2.13
N ASN A 83 -8.61 -15.22 -1.99
CA ASN A 83 -9.93 -15.50 -2.56
C ASN A 83 -11.00 -14.65 -1.83
N PRO A 84 -11.95 -14.02 -2.55
CA PRO A 84 -13.09 -13.31 -1.94
C PRO A 84 -13.78 -14.05 -0.79
N HIS A 85 -13.92 -15.38 -0.89
CA HIS A 85 -14.50 -16.17 0.18
C HIS A 85 -13.67 -16.13 1.49
N ASP A 86 -12.35 -16.20 1.37
CA ASP A 86 -11.43 -16.15 2.52
C ASP A 86 -11.38 -14.73 3.12
N LEU A 87 -11.41 -13.72 2.24
CA LEU A 87 -11.52 -12.32 2.65
C LEU A 87 -12.80 -12.07 3.45
N TRP A 88 -13.94 -12.60 3.00
CA TRP A 88 -15.21 -12.49 3.72
C TRP A 88 -15.14 -13.16 5.10
N LEU A 89 -14.60 -14.38 5.19
CA LEU A 89 -14.47 -15.10 6.47
C LEU A 89 -13.68 -14.31 7.52
N ARG A 90 -12.62 -13.59 7.10
CA ARG A 90 -11.77 -12.77 7.95
C ARG A 90 -12.43 -11.43 8.31
N THR A 91 -13.09 -10.78 7.35
CA THR A 91 -13.59 -9.40 7.51
C THR A 91 -15.00 -9.30 8.08
N ARG A 92 -15.80 -10.37 8.06
CA ARG A 92 -17.22 -10.34 8.47
C ARG A 92 -17.52 -9.88 9.91
N ARG A 93 -16.53 -9.88 10.81
CA ARG A 93 -16.69 -9.42 12.20
C ARG A 93 -16.07 -8.04 12.46
N ASP A 94 -15.41 -7.47 11.46
CA ASP A 94 -14.68 -6.22 11.59
C ASP A 94 -15.60 -5.01 11.31
N LYS A 95 -15.86 -4.24 12.37
CA LYS A 95 -16.71 -3.03 12.33
C LYS A 95 -15.97 -1.79 11.84
N ASN A 96 -14.64 -1.83 11.71
CA ASN A 96 -13.84 -0.70 11.25
C ASN A 96 -13.78 -0.63 9.72
N ARG A 97 -14.63 -1.37 9.00
CA ARG A 97 -14.70 -1.41 7.53
C ARG A 97 -16.01 -0.80 7.03
N PRO A 98 -16.08 0.54 6.84
CA PRO A 98 -17.30 1.24 6.43
C PRO A 98 -17.92 0.65 5.15
N LEU A 99 -17.08 0.30 4.17
CA LEU A 99 -17.53 -0.22 2.88
C LEU A 99 -18.19 -1.61 2.93
N LEU A 100 -18.04 -2.35 4.03
CA LEU A 100 -18.64 -3.67 4.22
C LEU A 100 -19.86 -3.64 5.15
N GLN A 101 -20.26 -2.48 5.65
CA GLN A 101 -21.47 -2.30 6.46
C GLN A 101 -22.72 -2.19 5.56
N THR A 102 -22.93 -3.19 4.72
CA THR A 102 -24.04 -3.26 3.75
C THR A 102 -24.95 -4.46 4.03
N ALA A 103 -26.14 -4.49 3.42
CA ALA A 103 -27.08 -5.61 3.57
C ALA A 103 -26.50 -6.97 3.09
N ASP A 104 -25.64 -6.96 2.06
CA ASP A 104 -24.90 -8.14 1.60
C ASP A 104 -23.39 -7.84 1.49
N PRO A 105 -22.64 -8.00 2.60
CA PRO A 105 -21.19 -7.76 2.61
C PRO A 105 -20.41 -8.69 1.69
N ARG A 106 -20.94 -9.89 1.40
CA ARG A 106 -20.26 -10.86 0.53
C ARG A 106 -20.32 -10.39 -0.92
N ALA A 107 -21.51 -10.06 -1.42
CA ALA A 107 -21.67 -9.54 -2.77
C ALA A 107 -20.88 -8.24 -2.95
N ARG A 108 -20.88 -7.35 -1.94
CA ARG A 108 -20.08 -6.12 -1.98
C ARG A 108 -18.59 -6.41 -2.07
N LEU A 109 -18.09 -7.40 -1.32
CA LEU A 109 -16.69 -7.78 -1.35
C LEU A 109 -16.28 -8.41 -2.69
N GLU A 110 -17.15 -9.21 -3.32
CA GLU A 110 -16.94 -9.76 -4.66
C GLU A 110 -16.87 -8.66 -5.73
N GLN A 111 -17.73 -7.63 -5.65
CA GLN A 111 -17.65 -6.45 -6.52
C GLN A 111 -16.34 -5.68 -6.33
N LEU A 112 -15.98 -5.38 -5.09
CA LEU A 112 -14.73 -4.68 -4.77
C LEU A 112 -13.51 -5.44 -5.28
N PHE A 113 -13.53 -6.78 -5.20
CA PHE A 113 -12.48 -7.61 -5.74
C PHE A 113 -12.40 -7.48 -7.27
N GLN A 114 -13.52 -7.55 -7.99
CA GLN A 114 -13.54 -7.42 -9.45
C GLN A 114 -13.07 -6.04 -9.93
N GLU A 115 -13.48 -4.97 -9.23
CA GLU A 115 -13.07 -3.59 -9.54
C GLU A 115 -11.56 -3.38 -9.31
N ARG A 116 -11.00 -4.00 -8.26
CA ARG A 116 -9.65 -3.68 -7.79
C ARG A 116 -8.57 -4.68 -8.21
N ASP A 117 -8.91 -5.94 -8.54
CA ASP A 117 -7.90 -6.98 -8.87
C ASP A 117 -7.04 -6.57 -10.07
N ALA A 118 -7.63 -5.95 -11.10
CA ALA A 118 -6.88 -5.44 -12.24
C ALA A 118 -5.88 -4.35 -11.84
N LEU A 119 -6.30 -3.41 -10.98
CA LEU A 119 -5.46 -2.31 -10.50
C LEU A 119 -4.33 -2.81 -9.59
N TYR A 120 -4.62 -3.79 -8.73
CA TYR A 120 -3.60 -4.43 -7.90
C TYR A 120 -2.53 -5.11 -8.76
N ARG A 121 -2.94 -5.87 -9.79
CA ARG A 121 -2.02 -6.54 -10.71
C ARG A 121 -1.19 -5.58 -11.53
N GLU A 122 -1.75 -4.45 -11.93
CA GLU A 122 -1.05 -3.41 -12.70
C GLU A 122 0.12 -2.79 -11.92
N CYS A 123 -0.06 -2.64 -10.60
CA CYS A 123 0.95 -2.07 -9.71
C CYS A 123 1.94 -3.11 -9.19
N ALA A 124 1.51 -4.37 -9.06
CA ALA A 124 2.28 -5.42 -8.43
C ALA A 124 3.56 -5.78 -9.20
N THR A 125 4.68 -5.77 -8.49
CA THR A 125 5.92 -6.43 -8.93
C THR A 125 5.81 -7.93 -8.71
N PHE A 126 5.24 -8.35 -7.59
CA PHE A 126 4.99 -9.75 -7.25
C PHE A 126 3.54 -9.96 -6.85
N VAL A 127 2.95 -11.07 -7.30
CA VAL A 127 1.60 -11.50 -6.89
C VAL A 127 1.73 -12.83 -6.15
N ILE A 128 1.28 -12.86 -4.89
CA ILE A 128 1.40 -14.03 -4.03
C ILE A 128 0.00 -14.43 -3.54
N GLU A 129 -0.38 -15.68 -3.78
CA GLU A 129 -1.69 -16.18 -3.35
C GLU A 129 -1.68 -16.60 -1.87
N THR A 130 -2.63 -16.09 -1.09
CA THR A 130 -2.64 -16.23 0.38
C THR A 130 -3.61 -17.27 0.92
N GLY A 131 -3.91 -18.33 0.15
CA GLY A 131 -5.00 -19.26 0.45
C GLY A 131 -4.84 -20.06 1.76
N ARG A 132 -3.81 -20.89 1.86
CA ARG A 132 -3.59 -21.83 3.00
C ARG A 132 -2.32 -21.64 3.86
N PRO A 133 -1.25 -20.94 3.43
CA PRO A 133 -0.03 -20.88 4.25
C PRO A 133 -0.25 -20.06 5.52
N SER A 134 0.44 -20.44 6.59
CA SER A 134 0.51 -19.61 7.80
C SER A 134 1.16 -18.26 7.49
N VAL A 135 0.91 -17.25 8.34
CA VAL A 135 1.54 -15.92 8.20
C VAL A 135 3.05 -16.02 8.07
N ASN A 136 3.70 -16.92 8.83
CA ASN A 136 5.14 -17.15 8.75
C ASN A 136 5.57 -17.73 7.38
N ALA A 137 4.81 -18.69 6.84
CA ALA A 137 5.09 -19.24 5.53
C ALA A 137 4.90 -18.18 4.43
N LEU A 138 3.88 -17.33 4.55
CA LEU A 138 3.65 -16.22 3.63
C LEU A 138 4.80 -15.21 3.66
N VAL A 139 5.25 -14.81 4.85
CA VAL A 139 6.43 -13.95 5.02
C VAL A 139 7.68 -14.58 4.40
N ASN A 140 7.91 -15.88 4.59
CA ASN A 140 9.04 -16.58 3.96
C ASN A 140 8.98 -16.54 2.44
N MET A 141 7.81 -16.80 1.85
CA MET A 141 7.63 -16.77 0.40
C MET A 141 7.90 -15.37 -0.17
N VAL A 142 7.40 -14.32 0.50
CA VAL A 142 7.66 -12.93 0.11
C VAL A 142 9.16 -12.63 0.15
N LEU A 143 9.82 -12.96 1.27
CA LEU A 143 11.26 -12.72 1.43
C LEU A 143 12.09 -13.45 0.37
N MET A 144 11.77 -14.71 0.08
CA MET A 144 12.47 -15.50 -0.93
C MET A 144 12.33 -14.87 -2.34
N GLN A 145 11.15 -14.38 -2.71
CA GLN A 145 10.94 -13.68 -3.98
C GLN A 145 11.78 -12.39 -4.07
N LEU A 146 11.86 -11.64 -2.96
CA LEU A 146 12.61 -10.39 -2.89
C LEU A 146 14.13 -10.62 -2.91
N GLU A 147 14.60 -11.70 -2.28
CA GLU A 147 16.00 -12.12 -2.35
C GLU A 147 16.38 -12.57 -3.76
N MET A 148 15.56 -13.39 -4.41
CA MET A 148 15.79 -13.84 -5.78
C MET A 148 15.83 -12.69 -6.79
N ALA A 149 15.06 -11.63 -6.53
CA ALA A 149 15.06 -10.41 -7.34
C ALA A 149 16.20 -9.44 -7.01
N GLY A 150 17.05 -9.74 -6.01
CA GLY A 150 18.15 -8.89 -5.58
C GLY A 150 17.71 -7.62 -4.85
N ILE A 151 16.46 -7.57 -4.36
CA ILE A 151 15.85 -6.42 -3.70
C ILE A 151 16.23 -6.40 -2.22
N VAL A 152 16.33 -7.58 -1.61
CA VAL A 152 16.81 -7.81 -0.24
C VAL A 152 18.11 -8.61 -0.33
N PRO A 153 19.14 -8.26 0.46
CA PRO A 153 20.34 -9.09 0.52
C PRO A 153 19.98 -10.50 1.01
N SER A 154 20.43 -11.52 0.27
CA SER A 154 20.35 -12.92 0.71
C SER A 154 21.14 -13.03 2.00
N ASN A 155 20.48 -13.11 3.15
CA ASN A 155 21.19 -13.12 4.42
C ASN A 155 21.88 -14.51 4.61
N PRO A 156 23.22 -14.62 4.64
CA PRO A 156 23.87 -15.88 5.00
C PRO A 156 23.92 -16.09 6.53
N GLY A 157 23.44 -15.13 7.33
CA GLY A 157 23.55 -15.12 8.78
C GLY A 157 22.34 -15.69 9.51
N ALA A 158 22.08 -16.99 9.36
CA ALA A 158 21.44 -17.79 10.39
C ALA A 158 22.49 -18.74 10.99
N SER A 159 23.58 -18.18 11.50
CA SER A 159 24.52 -18.91 12.35
C SER A 159 24.09 -18.72 13.80
N GLN A 160 24.05 -19.85 14.50
CA GLN A 160 23.59 -20.04 15.86
C GLN A 160 24.31 -19.17 16.89
N GLU A 161 23.55 -18.46 17.72
CA GLU A 161 23.89 -18.05 19.10
C GLU A 161 22.54 -17.93 19.84
N GLY A 162 22.24 -18.53 20.99
CA GLY A 162 22.93 -19.42 21.91
C GLY A 162 21.87 -19.95 22.89
N LEU A 163 22.03 -21.22 23.25
CA LEU A 163 21.19 -21.97 24.18
C LEU A 163 21.54 -21.58 25.63
N GLU A 164 20.62 -20.99 26.38
CA GLU A 164 20.65 -21.04 27.85
C GLU A 164 19.26 -21.41 28.38
N VAL A 165 19.21 -22.56 29.06
CA VAL A 165 18.05 -23.15 29.71
C VAL A 165 18.03 -22.65 31.16
N SER A 166 16.92 -22.08 31.61
CA SER A 166 16.55 -22.15 33.03
C SER A 166 15.03 -22.23 33.18
N ASP A 167 14.63 -23.12 34.07
CA ASP A 167 13.33 -23.74 34.26
C ASP A 167 12.48 -22.97 35.28
N GLY A 168 11.15 -23.00 35.14
CA GLY A 168 10.22 -22.47 36.15
C GLY A 168 8.94 -21.80 35.61
N GLY A 169 7.87 -22.58 35.37
CA GLY A 169 6.50 -22.08 35.20
C GLY A 169 5.81 -21.70 36.55
N PRO A 170 4.49 -21.42 36.61
CA PRO A 170 3.47 -21.63 35.58
C PRO A 170 2.45 -20.48 35.34
N ALA A 171 1.71 -20.63 34.23
CA ALA A 171 0.30 -20.27 33.98
C ALA A 171 -0.21 -18.83 34.21
N GLY A 172 -0.69 -18.19 33.13
CA GLY A 172 -1.51 -16.98 33.19
C GLY A 172 -1.89 -16.42 31.81
N THR A 173 -2.96 -16.94 31.24
CA THR A 173 -3.92 -16.31 30.31
C THR A 173 -3.51 -15.05 29.52
N SER A 174 -3.45 -15.16 28.19
CA SER A 174 -4.20 -14.34 27.22
C SER A 174 -3.57 -14.49 25.82
N GLU A 175 -4.12 -15.39 25.01
CA GLU A 175 -3.81 -15.45 23.58
C GLU A 175 -4.38 -14.20 22.89
N ALA A 176 -3.56 -13.16 22.76
CA ALA A 176 -3.79 -12.09 21.80
C ALA A 176 -3.37 -12.60 20.41
N ALA A 177 -4.27 -13.35 19.78
CA ALA A 177 -4.21 -13.63 18.36
C ALA A 177 -4.35 -12.30 17.61
N ALA A 178 -3.21 -11.70 17.26
CA ALA A 178 -3.17 -10.52 16.42
C ALA A 178 -3.76 -10.89 15.05
N ASP A 179 -4.95 -10.37 14.81
CA ASP A 179 -5.75 -10.48 13.61
C ASP A 179 -5.00 -9.79 12.45
N VAL A 180 -4.09 -10.53 11.81
CA VAL A 180 -3.36 -10.05 10.64
C VAL A 180 -4.30 -10.17 9.45
N ALA A 181 -4.98 -9.07 9.15
CA ALA A 181 -5.63 -8.81 7.87
C ALA A 181 -4.65 -9.12 6.72
N PRO A 182 -5.11 -9.37 5.48
CA PRO A 182 -4.20 -9.49 4.35
C PRO A 182 -3.63 -8.09 4.05
N ASP A 183 -2.62 -7.72 4.82
CA ASP A 183 -1.81 -6.53 4.68
C ASP A 183 -0.99 -6.68 3.42
N VAL A 184 -1.26 -5.84 2.41
CA VAL A 184 -0.39 -5.70 1.25
C VAL A 184 0.94 -5.14 1.73
N ALA A 185 1.89 -6.02 2.03
CA ALA A 185 3.21 -5.65 2.51
C ALA A 185 4.04 -5.12 1.33
N HIS A 186 4.10 -3.79 1.19
CA HIS A 186 4.99 -3.15 0.23
C HIS A 186 6.37 -3.02 0.87
N GLU A 187 7.41 -3.40 0.14
CA GLU A 187 8.78 -3.13 0.55
C GLU A 187 9.31 -1.94 -0.25
N VAL A 188 9.74 -0.88 0.44
CA VAL A 188 10.50 0.21 -0.21
C VAL A 188 12.00 -0.12 -0.12
N ALA A 189 12.54 -0.71 -1.20
CA ALA A 189 13.96 -0.78 -1.47
C ALA A 189 14.26 0.00 -2.76
N ALA A 190 15.05 1.07 -2.64
CA ALA A 190 15.49 1.87 -3.78
C ALA A 190 16.54 1.11 -4.59
N PRO A 191 16.58 1.23 -5.93
CA PRO A 191 17.70 0.74 -6.70
C PRO A 191 18.94 1.60 -6.42
N THR A 192 20.04 0.95 -6.05
CA THR A 192 21.38 1.54 -6.01
C THR A 192 21.82 1.75 -7.47
N GLY A 193 21.61 2.95 -8.00
CA GLY A 193 22.00 3.35 -9.35
C GLY A 193 22.91 4.57 -9.32
N ASP A 194 24.12 4.37 -9.83
CA ASP A 194 25.29 5.24 -9.88
C ASP A 194 25.05 6.64 -10.46
N ALA A 195 25.83 7.61 -9.96
CA ALA A 195 25.79 9.02 -10.32
C ALA A 195 26.42 9.25 -11.70
N GLY A 196 25.57 9.39 -12.73
CA GLY A 196 25.96 9.90 -14.04
C GLY A 196 25.58 11.38 -14.21
N THR A 197 26.56 12.27 -14.07
CA THR A 197 26.46 13.70 -14.43
C THR A 197 25.97 13.90 -15.87
N VAL A 198 24.83 14.57 -16.04
CA VAL A 198 24.45 15.19 -17.32
C VAL A 198 24.34 16.70 -17.12
N THR A 199 25.31 17.40 -17.70
CA THR A 199 25.39 18.85 -17.86
C THR A 199 24.22 19.38 -18.71
N PRO A 200 23.59 20.52 -18.37
CA PRO A 200 22.59 21.14 -19.24
C PRO A 200 23.26 21.98 -20.34
N PRO A 201 22.77 21.97 -21.59
CA PRO A 201 23.17 23.01 -22.54
C PRO A 201 22.36 24.28 -22.31
N ALA A 202 23.10 25.38 -22.12
CA ALA A 202 22.59 26.74 -22.12
C ALA A 202 22.44 27.28 -23.56
N GLY A 203 21.34 28.00 -23.80
CA GLY A 203 21.23 29.09 -24.78
C GLY A 203 20.74 28.71 -26.18
N ARG A 204 19.60 29.29 -26.61
CA ARG A 204 19.55 30.66 -27.13
C ARG A 204 18.12 31.12 -27.41
N ASP A 205 17.88 32.37 -27.08
CA ASP A 205 16.76 33.22 -27.48
C ASP A 205 16.62 33.31 -29.01
N ASP A 206 15.39 33.41 -29.52
CA ASP A 206 14.94 34.61 -30.24
C ASP A 206 13.46 34.55 -30.68
N ALA A 207 12.73 35.59 -30.26
CA ALA A 207 11.79 36.40 -31.04
C ALA A 207 10.50 35.81 -31.67
N LEU A 208 9.38 36.31 -31.12
CA LEU A 208 8.28 37.02 -31.81
C LEU A 208 7.51 36.31 -32.93
N GLN A 209 6.23 36.00 -32.68
CA GLN A 209 5.13 36.74 -33.33
C GLN A 209 3.77 36.52 -32.67
N ALA A 210 3.13 37.66 -32.38
CA ALA A 210 1.76 37.80 -31.90
C ALA A 210 0.75 37.85 -33.07
N ILE A 211 -0.53 38.04 -32.70
CA ILE A 211 -1.71 38.55 -33.46
C ILE A 211 -2.75 37.43 -33.77
N PRO A 212 -4.09 37.65 -33.65
CA PRO A 212 -4.93 38.20 -32.57
C PRO A 212 -6.21 37.31 -32.32
N PRO A 213 -7.16 37.66 -31.43
CA PRO A 213 -8.49 37.05 -31.43
C PRO A 213 -9.45 37.74 -32.42
N SER A 214 -10.36 36.98 -33.04
CA SER A 214 -11.41 37.45 -33.97
C SER A 214 -12.80 37.02 -33.45
N PRO A 215 -13.91 37.71 -33.83
CA PRO A 215 -14.87 38.23 -32.87
C PRO A 215 -16.23 37.52 -32.85
N ALA A 216 -17.03 37.92 -31.87
CA ALA A 216 -18.45 37.61 -31.73
C ALA A 216 -19.28 38.01 -32.96
N SER A 217 -20.28 37.19 -33.26
CA SER A 217 -21.40 37.53 -34.15
C SER A 217 -22.70 37.39 -33.37
N ASP A 218 -23.26 38.54 -33.02
CA ASP A 218 -24.65 38.76 -32.64
C ASP A 218 -25.51 38.81 -33.92
N THR A 219 -26.61 38.06 -33.98
CA THR A 219 -27.80 38.36 -34.82
C THR A 219 -28.94 37.38 -34.53
N LEU A 220 -29.92 37.85 -33.75
CA LEU A 220 -31.37 37.60 -33.94
C LEU A 220 -31.82 38.03 -35.36
N PRO A 221 -32.96 37.61 -35.95
CA PRO A 221 -34.32 37.48 -35.37
C PRO A 221 -35.03 36.15 -35.80
N ARG A 222 -36.28 35.78 -35.45
CA ARG A 222 -37.53 36.50 -35.17
C ARG A 222 -38.49 35.55 -34.45
#